data_AF-A0A968N482-F1
#
_entry.id   AF-A0A968N482-F1
#
_cell.length_a   1.000
_cell.length_b   1.000
_cell.length_c   1.000
_cell.angle_alpha   90.00
_cell.angle_beta   90.00
_cell.angle_gamma   90.00
#
_symmetry.space_group_name_H-M   'P 1'
#
loop_
_entity.id
_entity.type
_entity.pdbx_description
1 polymer ?
#
loop_
_entity_poly.entity_id
_entity_poly.type
_entity_poly.pdbx_seq_one_letter_code
_entity_poly.pdbx_strand_id
1 'polypeptide(L)'
;MNAIAHSELTGRLVLNRQTTEKLGTVEQFWLDPHVHRVCGLICQAGLLNRQRQFIAWERLESIGQDSILVNSTGGIADPDPPPKSALIVGHELWTDRGDRAGKIVDFCFEPETAAVSVYLFATSGWRGVLEGLYSLPPVAISSVGDKRAIALAATIQQAEKYQPGTNLSRRLAEAKDFLQDDFEQTKAHLGSAWQETQAAATKLRDRASDSTETSSEEQQQ
;
A
#
# COMPACT_ATOMS: atom_id res chain seq x y z
N MET A 1 -11.52 -21.25 -12.45
CA MET A 1 -10.23 -20.60 -12.09
C MET A 1 -10.30 -20.26 -10.62
N ASN A 2 -9.32 -20.69 -9.84
CA ASN A 2 -9.31 -20.54 -8.38
C ASN A 2 -8.25 -19.49 -8.02
N ALA A 3 -8.64 -18.22 -7.97
CA ALA A 3 -7.77 -17.13 -7.59
C ALA A 3 -7.49 -17.19 -6.08
N ILE A 4 -6.25 -16.96 -5.69
CA ILE A 4 -5.83 -16.97 -4.29
C ILE A 4 -5.48 -15.55 -3.88
N ALA A 5 -5.99 -15.11 -2.72
CA ALA A 5 -5.61 -13.83 -2.15
C ALA A 5 -4.18 -13.88 -1.60
N HIS A 6 -3.39 -12.85 -1.90
CA HIS A 6 -2.03 -12.69 -1.40
C HIS A 6 -1.96 -12.84 0.13
N SER A 7 -2.91 -12.25 0.86
CA SER A 7 -2.98 -12.33 2.32
C SER A 7 -3.20 -13.74 2.87
N GLU A 8 -3.79 -14.67 2.10
CA GLU A 8 -3.97 -16.07 2.51
C GLU A 8 -2.67 -16.87 2.46
N LEU A 9 -1.67 -16.37 1.73
CA LEU A 9 -0.37 -17.01 1.60
C LEU A 9 0.70 -16.34 2.45
N THR A 10 0.47 -15.14 2.97
CA THR A 10 1.38 -14.52 3.95
C THR A 10 1.51 -15.40 5.20
N GLY A 11 2.73 -15.63 5.66
CA GLY A 11 3.05 -16.52 6.78
C GLY A 11 3.06 -18.01 6.44
N ARG A 12 2.71 -18.39 5.21
CA ARG A 12 2.73 -19.79 4.76
C ARG A 12 4.14 -20.36 4.81
N LEU A 13 4.27 -21.63 5.23
CA LEU A 13 5.55 -22.33 5.28
C LEU A 13 6.12 -22.51 3.86
N VAL A 14 7.41 -22.25 3.67
CA VAL A 14 8.11 -22.52 2.41
C VAL A 14 9.09 -23.67 2.62
N LEU A 15 8.96 -24.72 1.81
CA LEU A 15 9.76 -25.94 1.89
C LEU A 15 10.51 -26.18 0.58
N ASN A 16 11.75 -26.65 0.69
CA ASN A 16 12.43 -27.24 -0.45
C ASN A 16 11.80 -28.60 -0.76
N ARG A 17 11.33 -28.80 -2.00
CA ARG A 17 10.68 -30.04 -2.41
C ARG A 17 11.58 -31.26 -2.30
N GLN A 18 12.87 -31.12 -2.61
CA GLN A 18 13.80 -32.25 -2.68
C GLN A 18 14.29 -32.67 -1.29
N THR A 19 14.60 -31.69 -0.42
CA THR A 19 15.19 -31.96 0.90
C THR A 19 14.17 -31.96 2.04
N THR A 20 12.96 -31.43 1.81
CA THR A 20 11.95 -31.17 2.86
C THR A 20 12.40 -30.14 3.90
N GLU A 21 13.53 -29.47 3.67
CA GLU A 21 14.03 -28.46 4.58
C GLU A 21 13.15 -27.21 4.55
N LYS A 22 12.93 -26.64 5.73
CA LYS A 22 12.25 -25.36 5.89
C LYS A 22 13.17 -24.24 5.40
N LEU A 23 12.71 -23.55 4.37
CA LEU A 23 13.37 -22.34 3.87
C LEU A 23 12.89 -21.09 4.62
N GLY A 24 11.71 -21.12 5.23
CA GLY A 24 11.17 -20.00 6.00
C GLY A 24 9.65 -19.89 5.88
N THR A 25 9.15 -18.66 5.96
CA THR A 25 7.74 -18.34 5.73
C THR A 25 7.60 -17.19 4.75
N VAL A 26 6.52 -17.18 3.98
CA VAL A 26 6.21 -16.08 3.05
C VAL A 26 6.03 -14.78 3.82
N GLU A 27 6.81 -13.77 3.50
CA GLU A 27 6.65 -12.41 4.04
C GLU A 27 5.69 -11.60 3.16
N GLN A 28 5.95 -11.53 1.86
CA GLN A 28 5.22 -10.72 0.90
C GLN A 28 5.52 -11.17 -0.53
N PHE A 29 4.65 -10.80 -1.47
CA PHE A 29 4.87 -11.07 -2.90
C PHE A 29 5.21 -9.79 -3.66
N TRP A 30 6.03 -9.95 -4.70
CA TRP A 30 6.40 -8.90 -5.63
C TRP A 30 5.66 -9.08 -6.95
N LEU A 31 5.21 -7.98 -7.54
CA LEU A 31 4.47 -7.97 -8.80
C LEU A 31 5.22 -7.18 -9.86
N ASP A 32 5.12 -7.58 -11.12
CA ASP A 32 5.32 -6.66 -12.25
C ASP A 32 3.97 -5.97 -12.51
N PRO A 33 3.84 -4.67 -12.16
CA PRO A 33 2.60 -3.94 -12.33
C PRO A 33 2.30 -3.59 -13.78
N HIS A 34 3.25 -3.70 -14.71
CA HIS A 34 3.02 -3.43 -16.13
C HIS A 34 2.29 -4.57 -16.83
N VAL A 35 2.54 -5.81 -16.40
CA VAL A 35 1.88 -7.01 -16.95
C VAL A 35 0.92 -7.66 -15.96
N HIS A 36 0.77 -7.08 -14.77
CA HIS A 36 -0.07 -7.58 -13.66
C HIS A 36 0.18 -9.04 -13.34
N ARG A 37 1.44 -9.39 -13.08
CA ARG A 37 1.85 -10.75 -12.72
C ARG A 37 2.72 -10.78 -11.48
N VAL A 38 2.58 -11.84 -10.70
CA VAL A 38 3.48 -12.12 -9.58
C VAL A 38 4.83 -12.54 -10.12
N CYS A 39 5.89 -11.83 -9.74
CA CYS A 39 7.27 -12.17 -10.10
C CYS A 39 7.89 -13.18 -9.14
N GLY A 40 7.41 -13.22 -7.91
CA GLY A 40 7.96 -14.07 -6.85
C GLY A 40 7.54 -13.60 -5.48
N LEU A 41 8.20 -14.16 -4.47
CA LEU A 41 7.95 -13.86 -3.07
C LEU A 41 9.24 -13.66 -2.30
N ILE A 42 9.15 -12.90 -1.21
CA ILE A 42 10.19 -12.87 -0.18
C ILE A 42 9.84 -13.92 0.87
N CYS A 43 10.77 -14.82 1.09
CA CYS A 43 10.75 -15.78 2.18
C CYS A 43 11.64 -15.24 3.31
N GLN A 44 11.15 -15.29 4.55
CA GLN A 44 11.91 -14.89 5.72
C GLN A 44 12.21 -16.12 6.61
N ALA A 45 13.47 -16.26 7.01
CA ALA A 45 13.95 -17.29 7.92
C ALA A 45 14.67 -16.69 9.14
N GLY A 46 14.70 -17.45 10.24
CA GLY A 46 15.42 -17.10 11.46
C GLY A 46 14.70 -16.06 12.34
N LEU A 47 14.82 -16.25 13.66
CA LEU A 47 14.28 -15.31 14.67
C LEU A 47 15.26 -14.19 15.02
N LEU A 48 16.56 -14.50 15.07
CA LEU A 48 17.61 -13.59 15.55
C LEU A 48 18.35 -12.85 14.42
N ASN A 49 18.64 -13.55 13.32
CA ASN A 49 19.24 -12.98 12.12
C ASN A 49 18.27 -13.21 10.96
N ARG A 50 17.29 -12.30 10.81
CA ARG A 50 16.18 -12.41 9.84
C ARG A 50 16.75 -12.42 8.41
N GLN A 51 16.99 -13.61 7.88
CA GLN A 51 17.44 -13.79 6.51
C GLN A 51 16.23 -13.68 5.58
N ARG A 52 16.29 -12.73 4.65
CA ARG A 52 15.29 -12.56 3.59
C ARG A 52 15.87 -13.10 2.30
N GLN A 53 15.06 -13.88 1.59
CA GLN A 53 15.45 -14.44 0.30
C GLN A 53 14.30 -14.25 -0.68
N PHE A 54 14.64 -13.73 -1.86
CA PHE A 54 13.71 -13.71 -2.98
C PHE A 54 13.63 -15.08 -3.65
N ILE A 55 12.41 -15.54 -3.90
CA ILE A 55 12.10 -16.76 -4.63
C ILE A 55 11.27 -16.38 -5.85
N ALA A 56 11.88 -16.49 -7.02
CA ALA A 56 11.23 -16.26 -8.31
C ALA A 56 10.04 -17.20 -8.52
N TRP A 57 9.00 -16.72 -9.20
CA TRP A 57 7.77 -17.46 -9.43
C TRP A 57 8.02 -18.81 -10.11
N GLU A 58 8.96 -18.86 -11.05
CA GLU A 58 9.30 -20.06 -11.83
C GLU A 58 9.89 -21.19 -10.97
N ARG A 59 10.33 -20.88 -9.73
CA ARG A 59 10.82 -21.87 -8.77
C ARG A 59 9.71 -22.43 -7.87
N LEU A 60 8.52 -21.83 -7.86
CA LEU A 60 7.37 -22.37 -7.13
C LEU A 60 6.82 -23.56 -7.90
N GLU A 61 6.76 -24.71 -7.26
CA GLU A 61 6.21 -25.92 -7.88
C GLU A 61 4.76 -26.16 -7.50
N SER A 62 4.40 -25.86 -6.25
CA SER A 62 3.03 -26.02 -5.79
C SER A 62 2.72 -25.12 -4.60
N ILE A 63 1.48 -24.66 -4.55
CA ILE A 63 0.91 -23.91 -3.44
C ILE A 63 -0.14 -24.83 -2.80
N GLY A 64 0.24 -25.46 -1.69
CA GLY A 64 -0.64 -26.31 -0.90
C GLY A 64 -1.38 -25.52 0.17
N GLN A 65 -2.30 -26.20 0.85
CA GLN A 65 -3.08 -25.62 1.94
C GLN A 65 -2.21 -25.14 3.10
N ASP A 66 -1.09 -25.82 3.40
CA ASP A 66 -0.24 -25.53 4.57
C ASP A 66 1.17 -25.04 4.21
N SER A 67 1.64 -25.34 3.00
CA SER A 67 3.00 -25.00 2.56
C SER A 67 3.08 -24.70 1.07
N ILE A 68 4.07 -23.88 0.70
CA ILE A 68 4.53 -23.69 -0.68
C ILE A 68 5.78 -24.55 -0.88
N LEU A 69 5.77 -25.40 -1.91
CA LEU A 69 6.93 -26.19 -2.29
C LEU A 69 7.70 -25.46 -3.39
N VAL A 70 9.01 -25.35 -3.20
CA VAL A 70 9.91 -24.71 -4.17
C VAL A 70 11.00 -25.67 -4.62
N ASN A 71 11.42 -25.53 -5.86
CA ASN A 71 12.59 -26.21 -6.38
C ASN A 71 13.83 -25.33 -6.15
N SER A 72 14.80 -25.86 -5.41
CA SER A 72 16.09 -25.19 -5.17
C SER A 72 17.25 -25.96 -5.81
N THR A 73 17.10 -26.38 -7.06
CA THR A 73 18.27 -26.80 -7.85
C THR A 73 19.06 -25.57 -8.26
N GLY A 74 20.11 -25.26 -7.52
CA GLY A 74 20.95 -24.07 -7.71
C GLY A 74 20.79 -23.10 -6.54
N GLY A 75 21.92 -22.58 -6.07
CA GLY A 75 22.01 -21.78 -4.84
C GLY A 75 21.04 -20.60 -4.73
N ILE A 76 21.02 -20.03 -3.53
CA ILE A 76 20.25 -18.85 -3.14
C ILE A 76 20.35 -17.79 -4.25
N ALA A 77 19.22 -17.43 -4.84
CA ALA A 77 19.16 -16.35 -5.83
C ALA A 77 19.53 -15.02 -5.17
N ASP A 78 19.89 -14.03 -5.98
CA ASP A 78 20.08 -12.65 -5.53
C ASP A 78 18.95 -12.25 -4.56
N PRO A 79 19.27 -11.61 -3.42
CA PRO A 79 18.25 -11.20 -2.46
C PRO A 79 17.30 -10.15 -3.05
N ASP A 80 17.71 -9.51 -4.15
CA ASP A 80 16.99 -8.42 -4.75
C ASP A 80 15.98 -8.89 -5.80
N PRO A 81 14.74 -8.37 -5.74
CA PRO A 81 13.71 -8.67 -6.71
C PRO A 81 13.99 -7.97 -8.05
N PRO A 82 13.36 -8.39 -9.16
CA PRO A 82 13.60 -7.83 -10.48
C PRO A 82 13.37 -6.30 -10.52
N PRO A 83 14.15 -5.51 -11.31
CA PRO A 83 14.04 -4.05 -11.33
C PRO A 83 12.65 -3.48 -11.70
N LYS A 84 11.83 -4.25 -12.40
CA LYS A 84 10.46 -3.87 -12.81
C LYS A 84 9.38 -4.26 -11.81
N SER A 85 9.77 -4.85 -10.68
CA SER A 85 8.82 -5.36 -9.71
C SER A 85 8.55 -4.36 -8.58
N ALA A 86 7.36 -4.44 -7.99
CA ALA A 86 6.91 -3.56 -6.93
C ALA A 86 6.12 -4.30 -5.85
N LEU A 87 6.19 -3.77 -4.63
CA LEU A 87 5.34 -4.12 -3.50
C LEU A 87 4.11 -3.22 -3.48
N ILE A 88 3.07 -3.59 -4.21
CA ILE A 88 1.89 -2.70 -4.38
C ILE A 88 1.00 -2.64 -3.14
N VAL A 89 0.99 -3.70 -2.32
CA VAL A 89 0.19 -3.74 -1.09
C VAL A 89 0.74 -2.70 -0.12
N GLY A 90 -0.14 -1.82 0.35
CA GLY A 90 0.23 -0.68 1.19
C GLY A 90 0.33 0.64 0.43
N HIS A 91 0.27 0.66 -0.89
CA HIS A 91 0.30 1.90 -1.66
C HIS A 91 -0.99 2.70 -1.51
N GLU A 92 -0.85 4.02 -1.51
CA GLU A 92 -1.99 4.91 -1.68
C GLU A 92 -2.58 4.73 -3.08
N LEU A 93 -3.90 4.63 -3.16
CA LEU A 93 -4.61 4.60 -4.43
C LEU A 93 -5.09 6.01 -4.77
N TRP A 94 -4.61 6.52 -5.90
CA TRP A 94 -4.96 7.81 -6.46
C TRP A 94 -5.70 7.62 -7.79
N THR A 95 -6.52 8.60 -8.16
CA THR A 95 -7.15 8.61 -9.47
C THR A 95 -6.26 9.28 -10.51
N ASP A 96 -6.50 8.98 -11.78
CA ASP A 96 -5.96 9.71 -12.94
C ASP A 96 -6.37 11.19 -13.01
N ARG A 97 -7.20 11.65 -12.06
CA ARG A 97 -7.58 13.06 -11.84
C ARG A 97 -6.86 13.71 -10.67
N GLY A 98 -6.00 12.97 -9.96
CA GLY A 98 -5.24 13.48 -8.83
C GLY A 98 -5.98 13.45 -7.48
N ASP A 99 -7.07 12.68 -7.36
CA ASP A 99 -7.78 12.53 -6.11
C ASP A 99 -7.34 11.25 -5.38
N ARG A 100 -7.12 11.32 -4.07
CA ARG A 100 -6.87 10.13 -3.25
C ARG A 100 -8.18 9.34 -3.08
N ALA A 101 -8.18 8.09 -3.52
CA ALA A 101 -9.35 7.20 -3.47
C ALA A 101 -9.30 6.21 -2.30
N GLY A 102 -8.11 5.82 -1.84
CA GLY A 102 -7.95 4.85 -0.77
C GLY A 102 -6.54 4.28 -0.66
N LYS A 103 -6.44 3.02 -0.27
CA LYS A 103 -5.17 2.28 -0.13
C LYS A 103 -5.33 0.86 -0.66
N ILE A 104 -4.37 0.37 -1.43
CA ILE A 104 -4.35 -1.03 -1.87
C ILE A 104 -3.96 -1.90 -0.67
N VAL A 105 -4.81 -2.86 -0.31
CA VAL A 105 -4.66 -3.69 0.89
C VAL A 105 -4.39 -5.16 0.57
N ASP A 106 -4.76 -5.61 -0.62
CA ASP A 106 -4.46 -6.97 -1.08
C ASP A 106 -4.61 -7.10 -2.61
N PHE A 107 -4.38 -8.30 -3.13
CA PHE A 107 -4.73 -8.69 -4.49
C PHE A 107 -4.97 -10.19 -4.55
N CYS A 108 -5.73 -10.66 -5.55
CA CYS A 108 -5.83 -12.08 -5.87
C CYS A 108 -5.16 -12.38 -7.19
N PHE A 109 -4.61 -13.58 -7.32
CA PHE A 109 -3.92 -14.02 -8.52
C PHE A 109 -4.17 -15.51 -8.80
N GLU A 110 -4.00 -15.89 -10.06
CA GLU A 110 -4.12 -17.26 -10.53
C GLU A 110 -2.78 -18.01 -10.38
N PRO A 111 -2.69 -19.07 -9.54
CA PRO A 111 -1.43 -19.78 -9.30
C PRO A 111 -0.77 -20.37 -10.55
N GLU A 112 -1.58 -20.80 -11.53
CA GLU A 112 -1.06 -21.41 -12.75
C GLU A 112 -0.34 -20.41 -13.66
N THR A 113 -0.74 -19.14 -13.64
CA THR A 113 -0.25 -18.11 -14.59
C THR A 113 0.49 -16.97 -13.92
N ALA A 114 0.46 -16.92 -12.59
CA ALA A 114 0.86 -15.77 -11.79
C ALA A 114 0.06 -14.49 -12.08
N ALA A 115 -0.99 -14.53 -12.92
CA ALA A 115 -1.72 -13.34 -13.32
C ALA A 115 -2.57 -12.83 -12.16
N VAL A 116 -2.42 -11.55 -11.84
CA VAL A 116 -3.31 -10.87 -10.91
C VAL A 116 -4.69 -10.78 -11.56
N SER A 117 -5.71 -11.32 -10.92
CA SER A 117 -7.09 -11.25 -11.38
C SER A 117 -7.82 -10.05 -10.80
N VAL A 118 -7.46 -9.60 -9.60
CA VAL A 118 -8.10 -8.45 -8.95
C VAL A 118 -7.18 -7.79 -7.92
N TYR A 119 -7.22 -6.46 -7.84
CA TYR A 119 -6.65 -5.68 -6.73
C TYR A 119 -7.76 -5.33 -5.74
N LEU A 120 -7.43 -5.32 -4.45
CA LEU A 120 -8.36 -4.97 -3.39
C LEU A 120 -7.90 -3.69 -2.72
N PHE A 121 -8.79 -2.70 -2.63
CA PHE A 121 -8.51 -1.43 -1.98
C PHE A 121 -9.54 -1.10 -0.90
N ALA A 122 -9.05 -0.53 0.19
CA ALA A 122 -9.87 0.02 1.25
C ALA A 122 -10.06 1.53 1.05
N THR A 123 -11.27 2.02 1.29
CA THR A 123 -11.60 3.45 1.27
C THR A 123 -12.45 3.81 2.47
N SER A 124 -12.25 5.02 3.02
CA SER A 124 -13.08 5.62 4.07
C SER A 124 -14.26 6.42 3.50
N GLY A 125 -14.46 6.36 2.19
CA GLY A 125 -15.46 7.13 1.47
C GLY A 125 -14.81 8.05 0.44
N TRP A 126 -15.24 7.94 -0.81
CA TRP A 126 -14.72 8.76 -1.90
C TRP A 126 -15.81 8.98 -2.96
N ARG A 127 -16.22 10.24 -3.19
CA ARG A 127 -17.17 10.63 -4.25
C ARG A 127 -18.38 9.69 -4.42
N GLY A 128 -19.05 9.35 -3.32
CA GLY A 128 -20.24 8.48 -3.34
C GLY A 128 -19.95 6.98 -3.21
N VAL A 129 -18.68 6.56 -3.29
CA VAL A 129 -18.24 5.26 -2.81
C VAL A 129 -18.23 5.30 -1.29
N LEU A 130 -18.92 4.35 -0.66
CA LEU A 130 -19.01 4.23 0.80
C LEU A 130 -17.74 3.65 1.40
N GLU A 131 -17.62 3.71 2.71
CA GLU A 131 -16.54 3.02 3.42
C GLU A 131 -16.63 1.49 3.19
N GLY A 132 -15.47 0.89 2.91
CA GLY A 132 -15.36 -0.55 2.77
C GLY A 132 -14.17 -1.01 1.94
N LEU A 133 -14.22 -2.30 1.62
CA LEU A 133 -13.27 -2.98 0.74
C LEU A 133 -13.90 -3.17 -0.64
N TYR A 134 -13.13 -2.85 -1.67
CA TYR A 134 -13.60 -2.84 -3.05
C TYR A 134 -12.61 -3.53 -3.96
N SER A 135 -13.11 -4.11 -5.06
CA SER A 135 -12.32 -4.77 -6.08
C SER A 135 -12.05 -3.86 -7.28
N LEU A 136 -10.83 -3.90 -7.80
CA LEU A 136 -10.43 -3.26 -9.05
C LEU A 136 -9.82 -4.29 -10.01
N PRO A 137 -10.26 -4.31 -11.28
CA PRO A 137 -9.59 -5.12 -12.28
C PRO A 137 -8.18 -4.57 -12.56
N PRO A 138 -7.21 -5.39 -12.97
CA PRO A 138 -5.84 -4.95 -13.17
C PRO A 138 -5.70 -3.79 -14.15
N VAL A 139 -6.47 -3.80 -15.24
CA VAL A 139 -6.53 -2.74 -16.26
C VAL A 139 -6.90 -1.37 -15.71
N ALA A 140 -7.50 -1.31 -14.50
CA ALA A 140 -7.79 -0.04 -13.84
C ALA A 140 -6.53 0.66 -13.35
N ILE A 141 -5.46 -0.05 -13.03
CA ILE A 141 -4.20 0.51 -12.54
C ILE A 141 -3.39 1.01 -13.73
N SER A 142 -3.28 2.33 -13.87
CA SER A 142 -2.58 2.96 -14.99
C SER A 142 -1.08 3.14 -14.75
N SER A 143 -0.67 3.31 -13.50
CA SER A 143 0.74 3.41 -13.12
C SER A 143 0.97 3.07 -11.65
N VAL A 144 2.19 2.62 -11.35
CA VAL A 144 2.65 2.29 -10.00
C VAL A 144 4.02 2.93 -9.81
N GLY A 145 4.19 3.68 -8.73
CA GLY A 145 5.49 4.17 -8.25
C GLY A 145 5.70 3.75 -6.80
N ASP A 146 6.78 4.21 -6.16
CA ASP A 146 7.29 3.64 -4.89
C ASP A 146 6.31 3.59 -3.70
N LYS A 147 5.30 4.47 -3.68
CA LYS A 147 4.32 4.57 -2.57
C LYS A 147 2.88 4.69 -3.03
N ARG A 148 2.65 4.78 -4.35
CA ARG A 148 1.37 5.20 -4.92
C ARG A 148 1.06 4.41 -6.17
N ALA A 149 -0.19 4.05 -6.32
CA ALA A 149 -0.75 3.56 -7.57
C ALA A 149 -1.79 4.56 -8.07
N ILE A 150 -1.78 4.82 -9.37
CA ILE A 150 -2.81 5.61 -10.04
C ILE A 150 -3.75 4.65 -10.76
N ALA A 151 -5.05 4.89 -10.63
CA ALA A 151 -6.09 4.14 -11.31
C ALA A 151 -7.14 5.04 -11.96
N LEU A 152 -7.89 4.48 -12.91
CA LEU A 152 -8.93 5.20 -13.63
C LEU A 152 -10.08 5.61 -12.68
N ALA A 153 -10.39 6.90 -12.61
CA ALA A 153 -11.46 7.42 -11.74
C ALA A 153 -12.81 6.75 -12.01
N ALA A 154 -13.14 6.50 -13.28
CA ALA A 154 -14.39 5.87 -13.69
C ALA A 154 -14.53 4.45 -13.12
N THR A 155 -13.45 3.68 -13.10
CA THR A 155 -13.45 2.30 -12.59
C THR A 155 -13.55 2.27 -11.07
N ILE A 156 -12.92 3.22 -10.36
CA ILE A 156 -13.06 3.34 -8.90
C ILE A 156 -14.50 3.67 -8.52
N GLN A 157 -15.14 4.58 -9.24
CA GLN A 157 -16.53 4.99 -8.94
C GLN A 157 -17.53 3.84 -9.12
N GLN A 158 -17.24 2.91 -10.03
CA GLN A 158 -18.05 1.73 -10.33
C GLN A 158 -17.53 0.47 -9.62
N ALA A 159 -16.54 0.60 -8.73
CA ALA A 159 -15.94 -0.55 -8.07
C ALA A 159 -16.97 -1.29 -7.23
N GLU A 160 -16.96 -2.62 -7.35
CA GLU A 160 -17.85 -3.48 -6.59
C GLU A 160 -17.29 -3.70 -5.18
N LYS A 161 -18.19 -3.72 -4.19
CA LYS A 161 -17.80 -4.02 -2.81
C LYS A 161 -17.39 -5.48 -2.71
N TYR A 162 -16.17 -5.72 -2.27
CA TYR A 162 -15.64 -7.06 -2.08
C TYR A 162 -16.12 -7.62 -0.75
N GLN A 163 -16.62 -8.86 -0.76
CA GLN A 163 -16.97 -9.59 0.46
C GLN A 163 -15.81 -10.51 0.85
N PRO A 164 -15.04 -10.16 1.89
CA PRO A 164 -13.85 -10.92 2.28
C PRO A 164 -14.18 -12.32 2.80
N GLY A 165 -13.32 -13.29 2.48
CA GLY A 165 -13.17 -14.50 3.29
C GLY A 165 -12.57 -14.17 4.67
N THR A 166 -12.59 -15.13 5.60
CA THR A 166 -12.23 -14.95 7.03
C THR A 166 -10.85 -14.30 7.27
N ASN A 167 -9.86 -14.52 6.41
CA ASN A 167 -8.49 -14.02 6.62
C ASN A 167 -8.30 -12.54 6.22
N LEU A 168 -9.03 -12.06 5.22
CA LEU A 168 -8.89 -10.70 4.71
C LEU A 168 -9.55 -9.66 5.64
N SER A 169 -10.62 -10.05 6.33
CA SER A 169 -11.30 -9.22 7.34
C SER A 169 -10.36 -8.75 8.45
N ARG A 170 -9.41 -9.59 8.88
CA ARG A 170 -8.41 -9.24 9.91
C ARG A 170 -7.44 -8.16 9.42
N ARG A 171 -6.96 -8.23 8.17
CA ARG A 171 -6.07 -7.21 7.60
C ARG A 171 -6.80 -5.90 7.34
N LEU A 172 -8.11 -5.94 7.10
CA LEU A 172 -8.92 -4.73 7.04
C LEU A 172 -8.90 -3.96 8.37
N ALA A 173 -8.95 -4.69 9.50
CA ALA A 173 -8.83 -4.08 10.82
C ALA A 173 -7.44 -3.44 11.02
N GLU A 174 -6.36 -4.13 10.60
CA GLU A 174 -5.00 -3.56 10.66
C GLU A 174 -4.82 -2.33 9.75
N ALA A 175 -5.48 -2.32 8.58
CA ALA A 175 -5.49 -1.15 7.69
C ALA A 175 -6.29 0.03 8.30
N LYS A 176 -7.28 -0.24 9.15
CA LYS A 176 -8.05 0.78 9.87
C LYS A 176 -7.17 1.52 10.88
N ASP A 177 -6.25 0.82 11.54
CA ASP A 177 -5.29 1.44 12.48
C ASP A 177 -4.32 2.37 11.72
N PHE A 178 -3.87 1.99 10.52
CA PHE A 178 -3.08 2.87 9.65
C PHE A 178 -3.85 4.14 9.22
N LEU A 179 -5.16 4.04 9.02
CA LEU A 179 -6.00 5.19 8.68
C LEU A 179 -6.19 6.14 9.88
N GLN A 180 -6.15 5.63 11.12
CA GLN A 180 -6.14 6.47 12.32
C GLN A 180 -4.82 7.23 12.48
N ASP A 181 -3.67 6.61 12.20
CA ASP A 181 -2.36 7.26 12.26
C ASP A 181 -2.25 8.47 11.31
N ASP A 182 -2.82 8.38 10.10
CA ASP A 182 -2.82 9.46 9.10
C ASP A 182 -3.74 10.64 9.53
N PHE A 183 -4.87 10.34 10.19
CA PHE A 183 -5.81 11.36 10.68
C PHE A 183 -5.28 12.12 11.90
N GLU A 184 -4.59 11.43 12.82
CA GLU A 184 -3.95 12.06 13.97
C GLU A 184 -2.71 12.88 13.58
N GLN A 185 -1.89 12.42 12.62
CA GLN A 185 -0.80 13.25 12.05
C GLN A 185 -1.34 14.49 11.33
N THR A 186 -2.48 14.37 10.63
CA THR A 186 -3.11 15.52 9.96
C THR A 186 -3.67 16.53 10.97
N LYS A 187 -4.25 16.09 12.10
CA LYS A 187 -4.66 17.00 13.19
C LYS A 187 -3.47 17.72 13.83
N ALA A 188 -2.35 17.02 14.04
CA ALA A 188 -1.15 17.63 14.62
C ALA A 188 -0.57 18.73 13.73
N HIS A 189 -0.57 18.54 12.41
CA HIS A 189 -0.10 19.56 11.45
C HIS A 189 -1.12 20.69 11.19
N LEU A 190 -2.43 20.44 11.27
CA LEU A 190 -3.46 21.49 11.19
C LEU A 190 -3.45 22.39 12.43
N GLY A 191 -3.14 21.83 13.61
CA GLY A 191 -2.97 22.60 14.84
C GLY A 191 -1.83 23.62 14.78
N SER A 192 -0.68 23.24 14.19
CA SER A 192 0.46 24.15 14.01
C SER A 192 0.21 25.17 12.89
N ALA A 193 -0.47 24.79 11.81
CA ALA A 193 -0.78 25.71 10.71
C ALA A 193 -1.76 26.83 11.13
N TRP A 194 -2.69 26.55 12.04
CA TRP A 194 -3.59 27.56 12.62
C TRP A 194 -2.86 28.50 13.60
N GLN A 195 -1.90 27.99 14.36
CA GLN A 195 -1.09 28.82 15.27
C GLN A 195 -0.16 29.77 14.50
N GLU A 196 0.41 29.35 13.37
CA GLU A 196 1.26 30.19 12.52
C GLU A 196 0.47 31.30 11.82
N THR A 197 -0.76 31.04 11.36
CA THR A 197 -1.62 32.07 10.76
C THR A 197 -2.12 33.08 11.79
N GLN A 198 -2.37 32.64 13.03
CA GLN A 198 -2.79 33.54 14.10
C GLN A 198 -1.63 34.41 14.62
N ALA A 199 -0.41 33.87 14.71
CA ALA A 199 0.78 34.61 15.08
C ALA A 199 1.24 35.63 14.01
N ALA A 200 1.02 35.32 12.73
CA ALA A 200 1.27 36.27 11.64
C ALA A 200 0.23 37.41 11.61
N ALA A 201 -1.04 37.10 11.92
CA ALA A 201 -2.11 38.09 11.98
C ALA A 201 -1.96 39.07 13.16
N THR A 202 -1.48 38.62 14.32
CA THR A 202 -1.18 39.52 15.46
C THR A 202 0.04 40.40 15.20
N LYS A 203 1.12 39.87 14.62
CA LYS A 203 2.32 40.68 14.27
C LYS A 203 2.03 41.80 13.26
N LEU A 204 1.07 41.62 12.35
CA LEU A 204 0.64 42.65 11.41
C LEU A 204 -0.25 43.71 12.08
N ARG A 205 -1.04 43.33 13.09
CA ARG A 205 -1.90 44.27 13.83
C ARG A 205 -1.10 45.15 14.80
N ASP A 206 -0.05 44.61 15.41
CA ASP A 206 0.80 45.37 16.32
C ASP A 206 1.66 46.41 15.56
N ARG A 207 2.16 46.08 14.36
CA ARG A 207 2.88 47.05 13.50
C ARG A 207 2.01 48.16 12.91
N ALA A 208 0.71 47.90 12.75
CA ALA A 208 -0.24 48.92 12.26
C ALA A 208 -0.67 49.90 13.37
N SER A 209 -0.53 49.50 14.65
CA SER A 209 -0.87 50.35 15.80
C SER A 209 0.27 51.32 16.13
N ASP A 210 1.52 50.87 15.96
CA ASP A 210 2.74 51.64 16.26
C ASP A 210 3.08 52.71 15.20
N SER A 211 2.45 52.63 14.01
CA SER A 211 2.64 53.60 12.92
C SER A 211 1.62 54.74 12.92
N THR A 212 0.59 54.67 13.76
CA THR A 212 -0.43 55.72 13.90
C THR A 212 -0.11 56.78 14.95
N GLU A 213 0.84 56.54 15.86
CA GLU A 213 1.23 57.56 16.87
C GLU A 213 2.37 58.48 16.43
N THR A 214 3.16 58.15 15.41
CA THR A 214 4.31 58.99 14.98
C THR A 214 3.95 60.08 13.95
N SER A 215 2.72 60.18 13.46
CA SER A 215 2.34 61.14 12.41
C SER A 215 1.57 62.38 12.89
N SER A 216 1.46 62.62 14.20
CA SER A 216 0.71 63.77 14.74
C SER A 216 1.57 64.96 15.21
N GLU A 217 2.91 64.92 15.08
CA GLU A 217 3.79 66.00 15.57
C GLU A 217 4.41 66.93 14.50
N GLU A 218 4.24 66.67 13.18
CA GLU A 218 4.86 67.50 12.12
C GLU A 218 3.87 68.36 11.29
N GLN A 219 2.84 68.94 11.92
CA GLN A 219 1.98 69.94 11.24
C GLN A 219 1.90 71.31 11.93
N GLN A 220 2.86 71.67 12.79
CA GLN A 220 2.96 73.03 13.32
C GLN A 220 4.40 73.57 13.22
N GLN A 221 4.77 73.97 12.00
CA GLN A 221 5.77 75.02 11.74
C GLN A 221 5.59 75.64 10.36
#